data_AF-A0A4V0KRE2-F1
#
_entry.id   AF-A0A4V0KRE2-F1
#
_cell.length_a   1.000
_cell.length_b   1.000
_cell.length_c   1.000
_cell.angle_alpha   90.00
_cell.angle_beta   90.00
_cell.angle_gamma   90.00
#
_symmetry.space_group_name_H-M   'P 1'
#
loop_
_entity.id
_entity.type
_entity.pdbx_description
1 polymer ?
#
loop_
_entity_poly.entity_id
_entity_poly.type
_entity_poly.pdbx_seq_one_letter_code
_entity_poly.pdbx_strand_id
1 'polypeptide(L)'
;MNGDVCGKFHIVRSLFPDKLIDGKYYLKEGYADFFTNLKYDTDLDKINAGCLFLFKHLFGNSYLFKEYTKNIKVVEYIMIWLSYMLNLKSHDGINTLNDFYKTYIEGNTDYTKPIIGVEAYKNYKDIIDKNNYLLSMDMSIISKFYDSFMLLCDMSTEIYANVLNCKDYLGKAQEFVKKYDYLNEKYFDFNEKHNITKGSSYNQILSTLSNDYNNLKNICKSRQSINYPSLPTYSQRSVIRSILIPFIFVVTAICLRIAYKYSLFGFRQKFQKQYLRKKIKKIIKKMNY
;
A
#
# COMPACT_ATOMS: atom_id res chain seq x y z
N MET A 1 1.07 2.04 -16.22
CA MET A 1 2.35 2.68 -15.91
C MET A 1 2.99 3.14 -17.20
N ASN A 2 3.43 4.40 -17.25
CA ASN A 2 4.05 4.99 -18.43
C ASN A 2 5.55 4.59 -18.46
N GLY A 3 6.03 4.07 -19.60
CA GLY A 3 7.43 3.64 -19.77
C GLY A 3 8.44 4.77 -19.55
N ASP A 4 8.12 6.00 -19.95
CA ASP A 4 9.02 7.15 -19.77
C ASP A 4 9.17 7.55 -18.30
N VAL A 5 8.08 7.48 -17.54
CA VAL A 5 8.10 7.69 -16.08
C VAL A 5 9.07 6.70 -15.45
N CYS A 6 8.90 5.41 -15.74
CA CYS A 6 9.75 4.36 -15.22
C CYS A 6 11.21 4.48 -15.69
N GLY A 7 11.44 4.91 -16.93
CA GLY A 7 12.77 5.23 -17.43
C GLY A 7 13.51 6.22 -16.53
N LYS A 8 12.84 7.26 -16.00
CA LYS A 8 13.47 8.20 -15.06
C LYS A 8 13.84 7.54 -13.73
N PHE A 9 12.98 6.68 -13.18
CA PHE A 9 13.30 5.92 -11.97
C PHE A 9 14.44 4.93 -12.19
N HIS A 10 14.54 4.29 -13.36
CA HIS A 10 15.67 3.43 -13.69
C HIS A 10 16.98 4.21 -13.80
N ILE A 11 16.95 5.42 -14.39
CA ILE A 11 18.13 6.31 -14.42
C ILE A 11 18.57 6.61 -12.99
N VAL A 12 17.65 7.04 -12.12
CA VAL A 12 17.96 7.32 -10.71
C VAL A 12 18.52 6.09 -10.02
N ARG A 13 17.88 4.93 -10.14
CA ARG A 13 18.37 3.67 -9.55
C ARG A 13 19.73 3.24 -10.10
N SER A 14 20.02 3.52 -11.37
CA SER A 14 21.28 3.15 -11.99
C SER A 14 22.46 3.98 -11.45
N LEU A 15 22.24 5.28 -11.23
CA LEU A 15 23.25 6.24 -10.77
C LEU A 15 23.32 6.31 -9.24
N PHE A 16 22.18 6.11 -8.57
CA PHE A 16 22.02 6.08 -7.12
C PHE A 16 21.27 4.81 -6.71
N PRO A 17 21.99 3.69 -6.57
CA PRO A 17 21.40 2.39 -6.23
C PRO A 17 20.57 2.41 -4.95
N ASP A 18 19.48 1.65 -5.02
CA ASP A 18 18.48 1.44 -3.97
C ASP A 18 18.95 0.43 -2.91
N LYS A 19 20.26 0.36 -2.64
CA LYS A 19 20.88 -0.57 -1.68
C LYS A 19 22.07 0.08 -1.00
N LEU A 20 22.30 -0.32 0.25
CA LEU A 20 23.49 0.07 1.00
C LEU A 20 24.62 -0.94 0.80
N ILE A 21 25.84 -0.43 0.67
CA ILE A 21 27.09 -1.23 0.72
C ILE A 21 27.81 -0.78 1.99
N ASP A 22 28.07 -1.73 2.89
CA ASP A 22 28.68 -1.46 4.21
C ASP A 22 27.95 -0.36 5.01
N GLY A 23 26.61 -0.36 4.95
CA GLY A 23 25.76 0.62 5.63
C GLY A 23 25.78 2.03 5.03
N LYS A 24 26.42 2.20 3.86
CA LYS A 24 26.57 3.49 3.19
C LYS A 24 25.88 3.50 1.84
N TYR A 25 25.42 4.69 1.46
CA TYR A 25 24.98 4.95 0.10
C TYR A 25 26.15 4.98 -0.86
N TYR A 26 25.97 4.34 -2.01
CA TYR A 26 26.94 4.34 -3.09
C TYR A 26 26.40 5.15 -4.27
N LEU A 27 27.28 5.88 -4.95
CA LEU A 27 26.97 6.60 -6.18
C LEU A 27 27.81 6.01 -7.31
N LYS A 28 27.21 5.80 -8.48
CA LYS A 28 27.97 5.42 -9.67
C LYS A 28 28.58 6.65 -10.35
N GLU A 29 29.59 6.40 -11.17
CA GLU A 29 30.16 7.41 -12.07
C GLU A 29 29.07 8.08 -12.92
N GLY A 30 29.22 9.39 -13.16
CA GLY A 30 28.25 10.22 -13.87
C GLY A 30 27.09 10.74 -13.02
N TYR A 31 26.97 10.35 -11.74
CA TYR A 31 25.93 10.91 -10.85
C TYR A 31 25.99 12.44 -10.78
N ALA A 32 27.17 13.02 -10.52
CA ALA A 32 27.30 14.48 -10.40
C ALA A 32 26.87 15.24 -11.67
N ASP A 33 27.10 14.66 -12.85
CA ASP A 33 26.77 15.29 -14.14
C ASP A 33 25.26 15.30 -14.40
N PHE A 34 24.53 14.31 -13.90
CA PHE A 34 23.08 14.18 -14.09
C PHE A 34 22.26 14.94 -13.03
N PHE A 35 22.77 15.04 -11.80
CA PHE A 35 22.03 15.59 -10.67
C PHE A 35 22.50 17.01 -10.30
N THR A 36 22.40 17.98 -11.23
CA THR A 36 22.86 19.39 -11.13
C THR A 36 23.06 20.00 -9.74
N ASN A 37 24.20 20.70 -9.54
CA ASN A 37 24.44 21.85 -8.63
C ASN A 37 24.10 21.71 -7.13
N LEU A 38 24.04 20.51 -6.58
CA LEU A 38 23.99 20.33 -5.13
C LEU A 38 25.40 20.00 -4.61
N LYS A 39 25.85 20.69 -3.56
CA LYS A 39 26.99 20.20 -2.78
C LYS A 39 26.56 18.88 -2.14
N TYR A 40 27.14 17.77 -2.59
CA TYR A 40 26.78 16.41 -2.13
C TYR A 40 27.48 16.06 -0.82
N ASP A 41 27.37 16.94 0.17
CA ASP A 41 28.16 16.83 1.40
C ASP A 41 27.60 15.75 2.33
N THR A 42 26.29 15.47 2.25
CA THR A 42 25.62 14.46 3.08
C THR A 42 24.80 13.46 2.27
N ASP A 43 24.41 12.37 2.92
CA ASP A 43 23.52 11.37 2.31
C ASP A 43 22.12 11.92 2.02
N LEU A 44 21.62 12.83 2.86
CA LEU A 44 20.35 13.51 2.63
C LEU A 44 20.41 14.43 1.40
N ASP A 45 21.55 15.08 1.14
CA ASP A 45 21.73 15.91 -0.06
C ASP A 45 21.65 15.05 -1.34
N LYS A 46 22.19 13.83 -1.31
CA LYS A 46 22.10 12.86 -2.42
C LYS A 46 20.67 12.37 -2.64
N ILE A 47 19.94 12.11 -1.56
CA ILE A 47 18.52 11.75 -1.64
C ILE A 47 17.70 12.91 -2.22
N ASN A 48 17.97 14.15 -1.78
CA ASN A 48 17.34 15.34 -2.31
C ASN A 48 17.65 15.57 -3.79
N ALA A 49 18.90 15.40 -4.20
CA ALA A 49 19.31 15.44 -5.59
C ALA A 49 18.50 14.44 -6.45
N GLY A 50 18.38 13.19 -5.99
CA GLY A 50 17.56 12.17 -6.65
C GLY A 50 16.08 12.57 -6.75
N CYS A 51 15.52 13.10 -5.67
CA CYS A 51 14.13 13.58 -5.62
C CYS A 51 13.89 14.73 -6.60
N LEU A 52 14.76 15.75 -6.58
CA LEU A 52 14.68 16.92 -7.44
C LEU A 52 14.78 16.56 -8.92
N PHE A 53 15.67 15.62 -9.27
CA PHE A 53 15.78 15.09 -10.62
C PHE A 53 14.47 14.48 -11.11
N LEU A 54 13.82 13.65 -10.28
CA LEU A 54 12.53 13.06 -10.64
C LEU A 54 11.49 14.15 -10.91
N PHE A 55 11.38 15.15 -10.03
CA PHE A 55 10.45 16.27 -10.27
C PHE A 55 10.80 17.04 -11.54
N LYS A 56 12.08 17.36 -11.77
CA LYS A 56 12.52 18.09 -12.96
C LYS A 56 12.26 17.34 -14.26
N HIS A 57 12.51 16.04 -14.30
CA HIS A 57 12.36 15.25 -15.53
C HIS A 57 10.94 14.75 -15.78
N LEU A 58 10.06 14.79 -14.77
CA LEU A 58 8.66 14.40 -14.89
C LEU A 58 7.71 15.61 -14.96
N PHE A 59 8.13 16.77 -14.47
CA PHE A 59 7.30 17.98 -14.39
C PHE A 59 8.00 19.25 -14.91
N GLY A 60 9.17 19.14 -15.56
CA GLY A 60 9.99 20.32 -15.87
C GLY A 60 9.42 21.30 -16.90
N ASN A 61 8.42 20.92 -17.68
CA ASN A 61 7.76 21.80 -18.64
C ASN A 61 6.34 21.33 -18.99
N SER A 62 5.61 22.17 -19.71
CA SER A 62 4.24 21.94 -20.14
C SER A 62 4.04 20.71 -21.03
N TYR A 63 5.03 20.33 -21.83
CA TYR A 63 4.98 19.13 -22.66
C TYR A 63 4.95 17.87 -21.79
N LEU A 64 5.91 17.75 -20.87
CA LEU A 64 5.99 16.65 -19.91
C LEU A 64 4.71 16.54 -19.07
N PHE A 65 4.17 17.67 -18.62
CA PHE A 65 2.91 17.70 -17.88
C PHE A 65 1.70 17.17 -18.68
N LYS A 66 1.62 17.49 -19.98
CA LYS A 66 0.55 17.00 -20.85
C LYS A 66 0.72 15.52 -21.17
N GLU A 67 1.96 15.05 -21.30
CA GLU A 67 2.27 13.66 -21.64
C GLU A 67 1.95 12.70 -20.47
N TYR A 68 2.24 13.08 -19.23
CA TYR A 68 2.05 12.22 -18.06
C TYR A 68 0.64 12.27 -17.44
N THR A 69 -0.39 12.64 -18.21
CA THR A 69 -1.81 12.73 -17.80
C THR A 69 -2.18 11.85 -16.58
N LYS A 70 -2.24 12.52 -15.40
CA LYS A 70 -2.50 12.06 -14.00
C LYS A 70 -1.32 12.37 -13.07
N ASN A 71 -1.07 13.66 -12.85
CA ASN A 71 0.00 14.19 -11.99
C ASN A 71 0.04 13.54 -10.59
N ILE A 72 -1.11 13.18 -10.01
CA ILE A 72 -1.18 12.55 -8.68
C ILE A 72 -0.46 11.19 -8.60
N LYS A 73 -0.57 10.35 -9.63
CA LYS A 73 0.07 9.02 -9.64
C LYS A 73 1.59 9.13 -9.68
N VAL A 74 2.10 10.07 -10.46
CA VAL A 74 3.55 10.29 -10.58
C VAL A 74 4.12 10.81 -9.25
N VAL A 75 3.40 11.71 -8.57
CA VAL A 75 3.80 12.17 -7.23
C VAL A 75 3.82 11.01 -6.24
N GLU A 76 2.81 10.13 -6.25
CA GLU A 76 2.81 8.92 -5.41
C GLU A 76 4.06 8.06 -5.64
N TYR A 77 4.47 7.85 -6.89
CA TYR A 77 5.68 7.08 -7.20
C TYR A 77 6.97 7.75 -6.71
N ILE A 78 7.09 9.08 -6.86
CA ILE A 78 8.24 9.83 -6.33
C ILE A 78 8.27 9.70 -4.80
N MET A 79 7.12 9.82 -4.13
CA MET A 79 7.04 9.68 -2.68
C MET A 79 7.31 8.25 -2.21
N ILE A 80 6.95 7.22 -2.98
CA ILE A 80 7.33 5.83 -2.73
C ILE A 80 8.84 5.66 -2.78
N TRP A 81 9.49 6.16 -3.84
CA TRP A 81 10.95 6.12 -3.97
C TRP A 81 11.63 6.87 -2.82
N LEU A 82 11.20 8.10 -2.53
CA LEU A 82 11.77 8.93 -1.46
C LEU A 82 11.65 8.24 -0.10
N SER A 83 10.46 7.70 0.20
CA SER A 83 10.21 6.95 1.44
C SER A 83 11.09 5.72 1.55
N TYR A 84 11.31 5.00 0.45
CA TYR A 84 12.18 3.83 0.45
C TYR A 84 13.63 4.22 0.72
N MET A 85 14.14 5.21 -0.02
CA MET A 85 15.52 5.66 0.14
C MET A 85 15.79 6.14 1.56
N LEU A 86 14.91 6.97 2.14
CA LEU A 86 15.05 7.46 3.51
C LEU A 86 14.93 6.35 4.57
N ASN A 87 14.28 5.22 4.29
CA ASN A 87 14.15 4.09 5.22
C ASN A 87 15.27 3.05 5.11
N LEU A 88 16.19 3.16 4.16
CA LEU A 88 17.32 2.24 4.07
C LEU A 88 18.23 2.32 5.31
N LYS A 89 18.30 3.49 5.96
CA LYS A 89 18.93 3.70 7.28
C LYS A 89 18.34 4.92 7.99
N SER A 90 18.65 5.10 9.27
CA SER A 90 18.29 6.31 10.01
C SER A 90 19.12 7.53 9.57
N HIS A 91 18.51 8.71 9.62
CA HIS A 91 19.13 9.98 9.29
C HIS A 91 18.83 10.99 10.40
N ASP A 92 19.87 11.65 10.91
CA ASP A 92 19.69 12.61 12.00
C ASP A 92 18.79 13.77 11.55
N GLY A 93 17.77 14.07 12.35
CA GLY A 93 16.82 15.16 12.08
C GLY A 93 15.71 14.85 11.08
N ILE A 94 15.74 13.71 10.37
CA ILE A 94 14.70 13.32 9.39
C ILE A 94 14.04 12.01 9.83
N ASN A 95 12.88 12.11 10.47
CA ASN A 95 12.10 10.94 10.91
C ASN A 95 10.86 10.70 10.04
N THR A 96 10.37 11.74 9.35
CA THR A 96 9.17 11.70 8.53
C THR A 96 9.39 12.35 7.17
N LEU A 97 8.49 12.09 6.21
CA LEU A 97 8.48 12.79 4.92
C LEU A 97 8.28 14.30 5.08
N ASN A 98 7.52 14.71 6.10
CA ASN A 98 7.31 16.11 6.40
C ASN A 98 8.57 16.81 6.92
N ASP A 99 9.42 16.11 7.67
CA ASP A 99 10.72 16.64 8.11
C ASP A 99 11.61 16.88 6.88
N PHE A 100 11.68 15.90 5.97
CA PHE A 100 12.42 16.04 4.71
C PHE A 100 11.89 17.22 3.89
N TYR A 101 10.57 17.34 3.75
CA TYR A 101 9.94 18.44 3.02
C TYR A 101 10.32 19.81 3.59
N LYS A 102 10.23 20.00 4.91
CA LYS A 102 10.58 21.28 5.56
C LYS A 102 12.05 21.63 5.37
N THR A 103 12.94 20.65 5.50
CA THR A 103 14.39 20.87 5.40
C THR A 103 14.85 21.11 3.96
N TYR A 104 14.35 20.35 3.00
CA TYR A 104 14.92 20.30 1.64
C TYR A 104 14.07 20.93 0.54
N ILE A 105 12.76 21.12 0.77
CA ILE A 105 11.81 21.50 -0.28
C ILE A 105 11.21 22.88 -0.01
N GLU A 106 10.72 23.14 1.20
CA GLU A 106 9.88 24.31 1.52
C GLU A 106 10.53 25.65 1.14
N GLY A 107 11.80 25.84 1.49
CA GLY A 107 12.58 27.07 1.21
C GLY A 107 13.55 26.95 0.04
N ASN A 108 13.56 25.82 -0.68
CA ASN A 108 14.58 25.57 -1.70
C ASN A 108 14.20 26.21 -3.04
N THR A 109 15.09 27.04 -3.58
CA THR A 109 14.86 27.76 -4.84
C THR A 109 14.63 26.82 -6.03
N ASP A 110 15.23 25.63 -6.05
CA ASP A 110 15.07 24.69 -7.16
C ASP A 110 13.68 24.03 -7.17
N TYR A 111 13.03 23.91 -6.00
CA TYR A 111 11.66 23.41 -5.89
C TYR A 111 10.60 24.49 -6.05
N THR A 112 10.97 25.75 -5.83
CA THR A 112 10.04 26.90 -5.87
C THR A 112 10.11 27.70 -7.18
N LYS A 113 11.09 27.43 -8.04
CA LYS A 113 11.19 27.98 -9.40
C LYS A 113 9.92 27.71 -10.21
N PRO A 114 9.36 28.72 -10.91
CA PRO A 114 8.16 28.55 -11.73
C PRO A 114 8.36 27.52 -12.85
N ILE A 115 7.34 26.68 -13.07
CA ILE A 115 7.31 25.76 -14.22
C ILE A 115 6.68 26.48 -15.40
N ILE A 116 7.42 26.61 -16.49
CA ILE A 116 6.98 27.38 -17.66
C ILE A 116 5.87 26.62 -18.40
N GLY A 117 4.76 27.33 -18.68
CA GLY A 117 3.66 26.85 -19.52
C GLY A 117 2.68 25.90 -18.84
N VAL A 118 2.69 25.81 -17.51
CA VAL A 118 1.80 24.94 -16.73
C VAL A 118 0.90 25.81 -15.83
N GLU A 119 -0.40 25.81 -16.09
CA GLU A 119 -1.35 26.60 -15.30
C GLU A 119 -1.75 25.91 -13.99
N ALA A 120 -1.80 24.57 -13.99
CA ALA A 120 -2.31 23.79 -12.88
C ALA A 120 -1.40 23.81 -11.64
N TYR A 121 -0.10 24.06 -11.81
CA TYR A 121 0.89 24.06 -10.73
C TYR A 121 1.93 25.14 -10.97
N LYS A 122 2.25 25.89 -9.91
CA LYS A 122 3.22 26.99 -10.01
C LYS A 122 4.66 26.47 -10.08
N ASN A 123 4.99 25.50 -9.24
CA ASN A 123 6.34 24.95 -9.08
C ASN A 123 6.26 23.54 -8.46
N TYR A 124 7.39 22.85 -8.30
CA TYR A 124 7.40 21.48 -7.76
C TYR A 124 6.90 21.41 -6.32
N LYS A 125 7.19 22.43 -5.51
CA LYS A 125 6.64 22.55 -4.15
C LYS A 125 5.11 22.58 -4.17
N ASP A 126 4.48 23.38 -5.04
CA ASP A 126 3.02 23.46 -5.19
C ASP A 126 2.40 22.12 -5.61
N ILE A 127 3.12 21.32 -6.42
CA ILE A 127 2.69 19.94 -6.73
C ILE A 127 2.62 19.10 -5.45
N ILE A 128 3.65 19.17 -4.60
CA ILE A 128 3.69 18.41 -3.34
C ILE A 128 2.64 18.92 -2.35
N ASP A 129 2.46 20.24 -2.25
CA ASP A 129 1.49 20.88 -1.34
C ASP A 129 0.06 20.44 -1.64
N LYS A 130 -0.29 20.33 -2.92
CA LYS A 130 -1.59 19.80 -3.36
C LYS A 130 -1.77 18.31 -3.10
N ASN A 131 -0.67 17.58 -2.85
CA ASN A 131 -0.66 16.15 -2.49
C ASN A 131 -0.10 15.94 -1.08
N ASN A 132 -0.28 16.92 -0.18
CA ASN A 132 0.31 16.92 1.17
C ASN A 132 -0.12 15.75 2.05
N TYR A 133 -1.20 15.05 1.71
CA TYR A 133 -1.60 13.83 2.41
C TYR A 133 -0.45 12.81 2.45
N LEU A 134 0.39 12.75 1.40
CA LEU A 134 1.57 11.88 1.33
C LEU A 134 2.61 12.25 2.41
N LEU A 135 2.77 13.54 2.74
CA LEU A 135 3.70 13.98 3.78
C LEU A 135 3.27 13.55 5.19
N SER A 136 1.97 13.35 5.38
CA SER A 136 1.37 12.94 6.66
C SER A 136 1.35 11.42 6.88
N MET A 137 1.65 10.65 5.83
CA MET A 137 1.69 9.19 5.87
C MET A 137 2.97 8.70 6.54
N ASP A 138 2.91 7.50 7.10
CA ASP A 138 4.07 6.85 7.70
C ASP A 138 5.02 6.41 6.59
N MET A 139 6.19 7.02 6.56
CA MET A 139 7.23 6.77 5.58
C MET A 139 7.63 5.29 5.55
N SER A 140 7.73 4.64 6.71
CA SER A 140 8.07 3.21 6.86
C SER A 140 6.99 2.27 6.32
N ILE A 141 5.78 2.79 6.15
CA ILE A 141 4.68 2.10 5.52
C ILE A 141 4.74 2.30 4.00
N ILE A 142 4.90 3.54 3.53
CA ILE A 142 5.01 3.87 2.11
C ILE A 142 6.19 3.13 1.45
N SER A 143 7.33 3.04 2.13
CA SER A 143 8.52 2.35 1.60
C SER A 143 8.28 0.89 1.23
N LYS A 144 7.32 0.21 1.87
CA LYS A 144 6.98 -1.20 1.56
C LYS A 144 6.32 -1.37 0.18
N PHE A 145 5.84 -0.30 -0.43
CA PHE A 145 5.28 -0.33 -1.79
C PHE A 145 6.37 -0.27 -2.88
N TYR A 146 7.62 0.04 -2.53
CA TYR A 146 8.69 0.28 -3.49
C TYR A 146 9.00 -0.91 -4.38
N ASP A 147 9.13 -2.11 -3.82
CA ASP A 147 9.43 -3.31 -4.62
C ASP A 147 8.34 -3.58 -5.65
N SER A 148 7.06 -3.46 -5.25
CA SER A 148 5.92 -3.63 -6.15
C SER A 148 5.90 -2.57 -7.24
N PHE A 149 6.20 -1.33 -6.89
CA PHE A 149 6.35 -0.23 -7.83
C PHE A 149 7.49 -0.50 -8.84
N MET A 150 8.66 -0.91 -8.38
CA MET A 150 9.79 -1.21 -9.27
C MET A 150 9.53 -2.40 -10.18
N LEU A 151 8.84 -3.45 -9.71
CA LEU A 151 8.38 -4.55 -10.57
C LEU A 151 7.45 -4.07 -11.69
N LEU A 152 6.54 -3.13 -11.40
CA LEU A 152 5.73 -2.51 -12.46
C LEU A 152 6.58 -1.74 -13.45
N CYS A 153 7.59 -1.01 -12.97
CA CYS A 153 8.47 -0.27 -13.85
C CYS A 153 9.31 -1.15 -14.75
N ASP A 154 9.93 -2.19 -14.18
CA ASP A 154 10.63 -3.23 -14.92
C ASP A 154 9.76 -3.82 -16.04
N MET A 155 8.50 -4.19 -15.72
CA MET A 155 7.57 -4.70 -16.72
C MET A 155 7.16 -3.64 -17.76
N SER A 156 7.10 -2.36 -17.39
CA SER A 156 6.62 -1.29 -18.28
C SER A 156 7.69 -0.80 -19.23
N THR A 157 8.86 -0.43 -18.73
CA THR A 157 9.95 0.18 -19.51
C THR A 157 10.35 -0.71 -20.69
N GLU A 158 10.46 -2.02 -20.45
CA GLU A 158 10.87 -2.99 -21.46
C GLU A 158 9.75 -3.28 -22.50
N ILE A 159 8.47 -3.14 -22.11
CA ILE A 159 7.32 -3.25 -23.03
C ILE A 159 7.24 -2.04 -23.99
N TYR A 160 7.66 -0.85 -23.58
CA TYR A 160 7.58 0.37 -24.40
C TYR A 160 8.82 0.61 -25.29
N ALA A 161 10.00 0.07 -24.96
CA ALA A 161 11.27 0.30 -25.66
C ALA A 161 11.49 -0.55 -26.96
N ASN A 162 10.47 -1.22 -27.49
CA ASN A 162 10.50 -2.12 -28.67
C ASN A 162 11.29 -3.44 -28.53
N VAL A 163 10.83 -4.42 -27.74
CA VAL A 163 10.88 -5.89 -28.03
C VAL A 163 9.76 -6.60 -27.24
N LEU A 164 8.66 -6.96 -27.90
CA LEU A 164 7.49 -7.59 -27.30
C LEU A 164 7.76 -9.06 -26.89
N ASN A 165 7.81 -9.35 -25.59
CA ASN A 165 7.41 -10.67 -25.10
C ASN A 165 6.91 -10.58 -23.64
N CYS A 166 5.61 -10.35 -23.44
CA CYS A 166 4.98 -10.41 -22.13
C CYS A 166 5.23 -11.78 -21.45
N LYS A 167 5.58 -12.80 -22.23
CA LYS A 167 5.96 -14.12 -21.74
C LYS A 167 7.15 -14.06 -20.79
N ASP A 168 8.15 -13.25 -21.11
CA ASP A 168 9.42 -13.20 -20.36
C ASP A 168 9.24 -12.51 -19.00
N TYR A 169 8.20 -11.67 -18.87
CA TYR A 169 7.86 -10.99 -17.62
C TYR A 169 6.72 -11.64 -16.85
N LEU A 170 6.21 -12.79 -17.29
CA LEU A 170 5.18 -13.51 -16.55
C LEU A 170 5.64 -13.83 -15.12
N GLY A 171 6.94 -14.14 -14.94
CA GLY A 171 7.55 -14.33 -13.63
C GLY A 171 7.48 -13.07 -12.76
N LYS A 172 7.86 -11.90 -13.30
CA LYS A 172 7.74 -10.61 -12.59
C LYS A 172 6.29 -10.25 -12.28
N ALA A 173 5.35 -10.57 -13.18
CA ALA A 173 3.92 -10.36 -12.95
C ALA A 173 3.38 -11.23 -11.79
N GLN A 174 3.82 -12.50 -11.71
CA GLN A 174 3.49 -13.37 -10.58
C GLN A 174 4.09 -12.85 -9.27
N GLU A 175 5.32 -12.34 -9.29
CA GLU A 175 5.95 -11.73 -8.11
C GLU A 175 5.20 -10.47 -7.67
N PHE A 176 4.80 -9.62 -8.63
CA PHE A 176 4.00 -8.43 -8.36
C PHE A 176 2.67 -8.80 -7.68
N VAL A 177 1.94 -9.79 -8.18
CA VAL A 177 0.65 -10.21 -7.58
C VAL A 177 0.86 -10.69 -6.14
N LYS A 178 1.92 -11.46 -5.85
CA LYS A 178 2.23 -11.92 -4.49
C LYS A 178 2.53 -10.75 -3.54
N LYS A 179 3.38 -9.80 -3.96
CA LYS A 179 3.71 -8.61 -3.16
C LYS A 179 2.48 -7.71 -2.98
N TYR A 180 1.67 -7.53 -4.04
CA TYR A 180 0.44 -6.77 -3.98
C TYR A 180 -0.55 -7.40 -2.98
N ASP A 181 -0.74 -8.72 -3.00
CA ASP A 181 -1.63 -9.42 -2.07
C ASP A 181 -1.19 -9.20 -0.62
N TYR A 182 0.11 -9.37 -0.35
CA TYR A 182 0.67 -9.06 0.98
C TYR A 182 0.38 -7.64 1.45
N LEU A 183 0.58 -6.64 0.57
CA LEU A 183 0.29 -5.23 0.89
C LEU A 183 -1.21 -5.03 1.10
N ASN A 184 -2.05 -5.61 0.24
CA ASN A 184 -3.50 -5.53 0.32
C ASN A 184 -4.03 -6.11 1.64
N GLU A 185 -3.56 -7.29 2.05
CA GLU A 185 -3.95 -7.88 3.34
C GLU A 185 -3.50 -7.03 4.53
N LYS A 186 -2.24 -6.61 4.52
CA LYS A 186 -1.64 -5.88 5.64
C LYS A 186 -2.28 -4.52 5.87
N TYR A 187 -2.61 -3.80 4.80
CA TYR A 187 -3.17 -2.46 4.90
C TYR A 187 -4.71 -2.45 4.92
N PHE A 188 -5.36 -3.55 4.53
CA PHE A 188 -6.78 -3.74 4.85
C PHE A 188 -7.01 -3.74 6.37
N ASP A 189 -6.22 -4.50 7.14
CA ASP A 189 -6.31 -4.54 8.60
C ASP A 189 -5.94 -3.21 9.28
N PHE A 190 -4.99 -2.47 8.68
CA PHE A 190 -4.59 -1.14 9.17
C PHE A 190 -5.76 -0.15 9.13
N ASN A 191 -6.56 -0.19 8.06
CA ASN A 191 -7.73 0.67 7.87
C ASN A 191 -8.85 0.37 8.86
N GLU A 192 -8.94 -0.88 9.33
CA GLU A 192 -9.92 -1.27 10.34
C GLU A 192 -9.51 -0.84 11.76
N LYS A 193 -8.20 -0.81 12.03
CA LYS A 193 -7.64 -0.48 13.35
C LYS A 193 -7.44 1.03 13.57
N HIS A 194 -7.20 1.80 12.51
CA HIS A 194 -6.92 3.23 12.57
C HIS A 194 -7.87 3.98 11.63
N ASN A 195 -8.85 4.69 12.20
CA ASN A 195 -9.88 5.53 11.57
C ASN A 195 -9.80 5.76 10.04
N ILE A 196 -10.97 5.64 9.39
CA ILE A 196 -11.31 5.69 7.95
C ILE A 196 -10.48 6.69 7.09
N THR A 197 -10.03 7.81 7.64
CA THR A 197 -9.27 8.85 6.93
C THR A 197 -7.78 8.54 6.67
N LYS A 198 -7.09 7.71 7.46
CA LYS A 198 -5.70 7.30 7.15
C LYS A 198 -5.66 6.10 6.20
N GLY A 199 -6.69 5.26 6.26
CA GLY A 199 -6.77 4.10 5.40
C GLY A 199 -7.08 4.42 3.94
N SER A 200 -7.78 5.52 3.68
CA SER A 200 -8.08 5.99 2.33
C SER A 200 -6.81 6.32 1.53
N SER A 201 -5.78 6.88 2.17
CA SER A 201 -4.54 7.29 1.49
C SER A 201 -3.65 6.11 1.07
N TYR A 202 -3.49 5.08 1.89
CA TYR A 202 -2.75 3.86 1.48
C TYR A 202 -3.51 3.07 0.40
N ASN A 203 -4.83 3.04 0.50
CA ASN A 203 -5.67 2.45 -0.55
C ASN A 203 -5.53 3.20 -1.88
N GLN A 204 -5.24 4.51 -1.83
CA GLN A 204 -4.97 5.29 -3.04
C GLN A 204 -3.70 4.81 -3.74
N ILE A 205 -2.59 4.63 -3.01
CA ILE A 205 -1.34 4.07 -3.56
C ILE A 205 -1.59 2.66 -4.11
N LEU A 206 -2.29 1.81 -3.36
CA LEU A 206 -2.62 0.45 -3.77
C LEU A 206 -3.47 0.44 -5.05
N SER A 207 -4.49 1.31 -5.13
CA SER A 207 -5.33 1.51 -6.31
C SER A 207 -4.51 1.99 -7.51
N THR A 208 -3.57 2.91 -7.31
CA THR A 208 -2.65 3.37 -8.35
C THR A 208 -1.82 2.22 -8.92
N LEU A 209 -1.21 1.39 -8.07
CA LEU A 209 -0.46 0.20 -8.51
C LEU A 209 -1.36 -0.84 -9.21
N SER A 210 -2.54 -1.11 -8.66
CA SER A 210 -3.52 -2.06 -9.21
C SER A 210 -4.00 -1.66 -10.60
N ASN A 211 -4.39 -0.39 -10.76
CA ASN A 211 -4.83 0.15 -12.03
C ASN A 211 -3.73 0.03 -13.10
N ASP A 212 -2.49 0.34 -12.71
CA ASP A 212 -1.37 0.31 -13.62
C ASP A 212 -0.98 -1.12 -14.02
N TYR A 213 -1.03 -2.07 -13.09
CA TYR A 213 -0.89 -3.50 -13.39
C TYR A 213 -1.99 -4.02 -14.32
N ASN A 214 -3.25 -3.69 -14.04
CA ASN A 214 -4.38 -4.15 -14.85
C ASN A 214 -4.29 -3.59 -16.29
N ASN A 215 -3.81 -2.36 -16.45
CA ASN A 215 -3.53 -1.79 -17.77
C ASN A 215 -2.44 -2.60 -18.51
N LEU A 216 -1.31 -2.92 -17.86
CA LEU A 216 -0.26 -3.76 -18.44
C LEU A 216 -0.78 -5.15 -18.82
N LYS A 217 -1.51 -5.79 -17.90
CA LYS A 217 -2.16 -7.08 -18.13
C LYS A 217 -3.08 -7.05 -19.35
N ASN A 218 -3.90 -6.01 -19.50
CA ASN A 218 -4.80 -5.85 -20.64
C ASN A 218 -4.04 -5.67 -21.95
N ILE A 219 -2.93 -4.92 -21.95
CA ILE A 219 -2.04 -4.77 -23.11
C ILE A 219 -1.44 -6.13 -23.50
N CYS A 220 -0.94 -6.90 -22.55
CA CYS A 220 -0.37 -8.23 -22.81
C CYS A 220 -1.42 -9.22 -23.34
N LYS A 221 -2.63 -9.18 -22.80
CA LYS A 221 -3.75 -10.00 -23.27
C LYS A 221 -4.14 -9.62 -24.71
N SER A 222 -4.26 -8.33 -25.02
CA SER A 222 -4.73 -7.88 -26.33
C SER A 222 -3.67 -8.05 -27.43
N ARG A 223 -2.39 -7.81 -27.14
CA ARG A 223 -1.32 -7.83 -28.14
C ARG A 223 -0.69 -9.20 -28.34
N GLN A 224 -0.65 -10.04 -27.31
CA GLN A 224 0.11 -11.30 -27.34
C GLN A 224 -0.71 -12.51 -26.85
N SER A 225 -1.98 -12.33 -26.49
CA SER A 225 -2.83 -13.39 -25.92
C SER A 225 -2.25 -14.03 -24.65
N ILE A 226 -1.38 -13.30 -23.93
CA ILE A 226 -0.77 -13.75 -22.68
C ILE A 226 -1.62 -13.29 -21.50
N ASN A 227 -2.06 -14.25 -20.70
CA ASN A 227 -2.88 -13.98 -19.52
C ASN A 227 -2.00 -13.84 -18.28
N TYR A 228 -1.76 -12.61 -17.86
CA TYR A 228 -1.14 -12.34 -16.56
C TYR A 228 -2.08 -12.71 -15.40
N PRO A 229 -1.52 -13.13 -14.25
CA PRO A 229 -2.32 -13.48 -13.08
C PRO A 229 -3.23 -12.31 -12.67
N SER A 230 -4.42 -12.62 -12.17
CA SER A 230 -5.33 -11.62 -11.62
C SER A 230 -4.88 -11.17 -10.24
N LEU A 231 -5.12 -9.89 -9.94
CA LEU A 231 -4.99 -9.41 -8.57
C LEU A 231 -6.13 -9.99 -7.71
N PRO A 232 -5.87 -10.25 -6.43
CA PRO A 232 -6.92 -10.63 -5.49
C PRO A 232 -7.95 -9.52 -5.37
N THR A 233 -9.23 -9.87 -5.50
CA THR A 233 -10.35 -8.91 -5.45
C THR A 233 -10.65 -8.45 -4.02
N TYR A 234 -10.26 -9.24 -3.02
CA TYR A 234 -10.50 -8.99 -1.59
C TYR A 234 -9.30 -9.50 -0.77
N SER A 235 -9.07 -8.89 0.40
CA SER A 235 -8.18 -9.49 1.41
C SER A 235 -8.75 -10.85 1.82
N GLN A 236 -7.97 -11.94 1.70
CA GLN A 236 -8.45 -13.27 2.09
C GLN A 236 -8.81 -13.30 3.57
N ARG A 237 -8.09 -12.54 4.39
CA ARG A 237 -8.37 -12.37 5.82
C ARG A 237 -9.75 -11.73 6.06
N SER A 238 -10.16 -10.78 5.24
CA SER A 238 -11.50 -10.18 5.28
C SER A 238 -12.59 -11.20 4.97
N VAL A 239 -12.36 -12.05 3.95
CA VAL A 239 -13.29 -13.13 3.57
C VAL A 239 -13.37 -14.19 4.69
N ILE A 240 -12.24 -14.62 5.24
CA ILE A 240 -12.20 -15.57 6.34
C ILE A 240 -12.90 -14.99 7.57
N ARG A 241 -12.65 -13.72 7.91
CA ARG A 241 -13.28 -13.05 9.05
C ARG A 241 -14.79 -12.86 8.85
N SER A 242 -15.24 -12.48 7.65
CA SER A 242 -16.66 -12.32 7.33
C SER A 242 -17.41 -13.65 7.30
N ILE A 243 -16.73 -14.78 7.07
CA ILE A 243 -17.30 -16.13 7.18
C ILE A 243 -17.30 -16.62 8.64
N LEU A 244 -16.19 -16.46 9.37
CA LEU A 244 -16.04 -16.99 10.72
C LEU A 244 -16.92 -16.30 11.76
N ILE A 245 -17.09 -14.98 11.68
CA ILE A 245 -17.92 -14.21 12.63
C ILE A 245 -19.38 -14.73 12.64
N PRO A 246 -20.11 -14.78 11.51
CA PRO A 246 -21.48 -15.29 11.51
C PRO A 246 -21.56 -16.78 11.86
N PHE A 247 -20.57 -17.59 11.48
CA PHE A 247 -20.55 -19.01 11.83
C PHE A 247 -20.47 -19.23 13.35
N ILE A 248 -19.67 -18.45 14.08
CA ILE A 248 -19.59 -18.49 15.55
C ILE A 248 -20.93 -18.11 16.19
N PHE A 249 -21.63 -17.10 15.66
CA PHE A 249 -22.96 -16.71 16.15
C PHE A 249 -24.01 -17.81 15.93
N VAL A 250 -23.96 -18.52 14.80
CA VAL A 250 -24.85 -19.66 14.54
C VAL A 250 -24.56 -20.81 15.50
N VAL A 251 -23.29 -21.18 15.69
CA VAL A 251 -22.90 -22.26 16.60
C VAL A 251 -23.28 -21.94 18.05
N THR A 252 -23.00 -20.72 18.52
CA THR A 252 -23.38 -20.29 19.88
C THR A 252 -24.89 -20.28 20.10
N ALA A 253 -25.68 -19.83 19.13
CA ALA A 253 -27.15 -19.88 19.21
C ALA A 253 -27.68 -21.33 19.28
N ILE A 254 -27.10 -22.26 18.51
CA ILE A 254 -27.45 -23.69 18.55
C ILE A 254 -27.10 -24.28 19.92
N CYS A 255 -25.89 -24.02 20.43
CA CYS A 255 -25.45 -24.48 21.75
C CYS A 255 -26.35 -23.94 22.87
N LEU A 256 -26.72 -22.66 22.83
CA LEU A 256 -27.66 -22.05 23.79
C LEU A 256 -29.04 -22.70 23.72
N ARG A 257 -29.56 -22.98 22.52
CA ARG A 257 -30.85 -23.67 22.34
C ARG A 257 -30.84 -25.08 22.91
N ILE A 258 -29.74 -25.81 22.73
CA ILE A 258 -29.55 -27.15 23.28
C ILE A 258 -29.47 -27.07 24.82
N ALA A 259 -28.63 -26.19 25.36
CA ALA A 259 -28.49 -25.98 26.80
C ALA A 259 -29.82 -25.56 27.46
N TYR A 260 -30.59 -24.68 26.81
CA TYR A 260 -31.91 -24.28 27.27
C TYR A 260 -32.89 -25.46 27.34
N LYS A 261 -32.92 -26.32 26.31
CA LYS A 261 -33.76 -27.54 26.32
C LYS A 261 -33.39 -28.49 27.45
N TYR A 262 -32.10 -28.74 27.67
CA TYR A 262 -31.63 -29.60 28.76
C TYR A 262 -31.94 -29.01 30.14
N SER A 263 -31.76 -27.70 30.33
CA SER A 263 -32.10 -27.00 31.57
C SER A 263 -33.60 -27.07 31.86
N LEU A 264 -34.46 -26.79 30.87
CA LEU A 264 -35.92 -26.89 30.99
C LEU A 264 -36.37 -28.32 31.32
N PHE A 265 -35.76 -29.31 30.70
CA PHE A 265 -36.03 -30.72 30.98
C PHE A 265 -35.64 -31.12 32.41
N GLY A 266 -34.46 -30.70 32.87
CA GLY A 266 -34.03 -30.89 34.26
C GLY A 266 -34.97 -30.22 35.27
N PHE A 267 -35.47 -29.03 34.95
CA PHE A 267 -36.44 -28.30 35.77
C PHE A 267 -37.79 -29.03 35.84
N ARG A 268 -38.31 -29.53 34.72
CA ARG A 268 -39.55 -30.34 34.68
C ARG A 268 -39.42 -31.62 35.52
N GLN A 269 -38.28 -32.30 35.45
CA GLN A 269 -38.06 -33.53 36.20
C GLN A 269 -37.99 -33.27 37.72
N LYS A 270 -37.38 -32.15 38.15
CA LYS A 270 -37.40 -31.72 39.56
C LYS A 270 -38.81 -31.43 40.07
N PHE A 271 -39.64 -30.74 39.27
CA PHE A 271 -41.04 -30.47 39.63
C PHE A 271 -41.88 -31.74 39.76
N GLN A 272 -41.77 -32.68 38.82
CA GLN A 272 -42.48 -33.96 38.89
C GLN A 272 -42.07 -34.77 40.14
N LYS A 273 -40.77 -34.85 40.46
CA LYS A 273 -40.28 -35.51 41.68
C LYS A 273 -40.83 -34.85 42.95
N GLN A 274 -40.89 -33.52 43.02
CA GLN A 274 -41.48 -32.80 44.15
C GLN A 274 -43.00 -33.05 44.26
N TYR A 275 -43.72 -33.06 43.14
CA TYR A 275 -45.15 -33.35 43.11
C TYR A 275 -45.47 -34.77 43.61
N LEU A 276 -44.72 -35.77 43.13
CA LEU A 276 -44.83 -37.17 43.59
C LEU A 276 -44.54 -37.30 45.10
N ARG A 277 -43.47 -36.67 45.60
CA ARG A 277 -43.15 -36.64 47.04
C ARG A 277 -44.28 -36.05 47.88
N LYS A 278 -44.92 -34.95 47.43
CA LYS A 278 -46.08 -34.36 48.11
C LYS A 278 -47.30 -35.30 48.10
N LYS A 279 -47.57 -36.01 47.00
CA LYS A 279 -48.65 -37.00 46.90
C LYS A 279 -48.44 -38.17 47.87
N ILE A 280 -47.23 -38.75 47.90
CA ILE A 280 -46.89 -39.84 48.82
C ILE A 280 -47.05 -39.41 50.28
N LYS A 281 -46.55 -38.22 50.66
CA LYS A 281 -46.75 -37.69 52.03
C LYS A 281 -48.23 -37.53 52.40
N LYS A 282 -49.10 -37.11 51.47
CA LYS A 282 -50.55 -37.02 51.72
C LYS A 282 -51.19 -38.39 51.94
N ILE A 283 -50.77 -39.41 51.19
CA ILE A 283 -51.28 -40.79 51.33
C ILE A 283 -50.86 -41.36 52.69
N ILE A 284 -49.57 -41.26 53.05
CA ILE A 284 -49.06 -41.73 54.36
C ILE A 284 -49.83 -41.05 55.50
N LYS A 285 -50.08 -39.73 55.41
CA LYS A 285 -50.85 -39.02 56.44
C LYS A 285 -52.28 -39.54 56.58
N LYS A 286 -52.91 -40.01 55.50
CA LYS A 286 -54.26 -40.61 55.53
C LYS A 286 -54.29 -42.03 56.08
N MET A 287 -53.16 -42.77 56.05
CA MET A 287 -53.08 -44.13 56.58
C MET A 287 -52.78 -44.18 58.09
N ASN A 288 -52.28 -43.07 58.65
CA ASN A 288 -51.93 -42.94 60.07
C ASN A 288 -53.07 -42.32 60.92
N TYR A 289 -54.28 -42.23 60.36
CA TYR A 289 -55.54 -41.90 61.03
C TYR A 289 -56.51 -43.05 60.79
#